data_AF-Q067W1-F1
#
_entry.id   AF-Q067W1-F1
#
_cell.length_a   1.000
_cell.length_b   1.000
_cell.length_c   1.000
_cell.angle_alpha   90.00
_cell.angle_beta   90.00
_cell.angle_gamma   90.00
#
_symmetry.space_group_name_H-M   'P 1'
#
loop_
_entity.id
_entity.type
_entity.pdbx_description
1 polymer ?
#
loop_
_entity_poly.entity_id
_entity_poly.type
_entity_poly.pdbx_seq_one_letter_code
_entity_poly.pdbx_strand_id
1 'polypeptide(L)' 'MTFEVLFDDGHQSIPVEQFEILGDAIACYVNCILNTKNDMNAVEIVDEYFETIASHSFTNSITDGQHQFQ' A
#
# COMPACT_ATOMS: atom_id res chain seq x y z
N MET A 1 5.86 20.24 -4.35
CA MET A 1 4.91 19.16 -4.09
C MET A 1 5.31 17.94 -4.86
N THR A 2 6.04 17.06 -4.17
CA THR A 2 6.25 15.68 -4.58
C THR A 2 5.23 14.79 -3.87
N PHE A 3 4.90 13.67 -4.49
CA PHE A 3 4.05 12.63 -3.94
C PHE A 3 4.89 11.38 -3.73
N GLU A 4 4.62 10.64 -2.68
CA GLU A 4 5.30 9.38 -2.42
C GLU A 4 4.27 8.28 -2.19
N VAL A 5 4.47 7.13 -2.82
CA VAL A 5 3.65 5.94 -2.57
C VAL A 5 4.39 5.10 -1.55
N LEU A 6 3.75 4.83 -0.41
CA LEU A 6 4.28 4.01 0.67
C LEU A 6 3.49 2.69 0.74
N PHE A 7 4.16 1.61 1.14
CA PHE A 7 3.46 0.45 1.68
C PHE A 7 3.83 0.23 3.15
N ASP A 8 2.84 -0.09 3.96
CA ASP A 8 3.01 -0.44 5.36
C ASP A 8 3.02 -1.96 5.50
N ASP A 9 4.05 -2.52 6.13
CA ASP A 9 4.17 -3.95 6.44
C ASP A 9 3.60 -4.32 7.84
N GLY A 10 3.03 -3.34 8.55
CA GLY A 10 2.54 -3.44 9.93
C GLY A 10 3.55 -3.05 11.00
N HIS A 11 4.80 -2.82 10.60
CA HIS A 11 5.88 -2.38 11.48
C HIS A 11 6.44 -1.03 11.04
N GLN A 12 6.55 -0.82 9.74
CA GLN A 12 7.09 0.40 9.16
C GLN A 12 6.48 0.68 7.77
N SER A 13 6.32 1.96 7.47
CA SER A 13 6.02 2.43 6.13
C SER A 13 7.31 2.46 5.30
N ILE A 14 7.29 1.78 4.15
CA ILE A 14 8.42 1.62 3.25
C ILE A 14 8.10 2.34 1.94
N PRO A 15 9.00 3.20 1.43
CA PRO A 15 8.77 3.90 0.19
C PRO A 15 8.80 2.95 -1.02
N VAL A 16 7.76 3.04 -1.84
CA VAL A 16 7.68 2.37 -3.14
C VAL A 16 8.40 3.22 -4.18
N GLU A 17 7.93 4.46 -4.38
CA GLU A 17 8.43 5.39 -5.39
C GLU A 17 7.94 6.82 -5.12
N GLN A 18 8.70 7.81 -5.59
CA GLN A 18 8.40 9.25 -5.48
C GLN A 18 8.10 9.84 -6.86
N PHE A 19 7.09 10.71 -6.93
CA PHE A 19 6.55 11.28 -8.16
C PHE A 19 6.38 12.79 -8.06
N GLU A 20 6.58 13.50 -9.17
CA GLU A 20 6.25 14.94 -9.27
C GLU A 20 4.80 15.18 -9.70
N ILE A 21 4.13 14.16 -10.26
CA ILE A 21 2.79 14.25 -10.84
C ILE A 21 1.86 13.31 -10.06
N LEU A 22 0.75 13.85 -9.53
CA LEU A 22 -0.23 13.06 -8.75
C LEU A 22 -0.83 11.91 -9.56
N GLY A 23 -1.02 12.08 -10.87
CA GLY A 23 -1.51 11.03 -11.76
C GLY A 23 -0.61 9.79 -11.78
N ASP A 24 0.71 9.98 -11.75
CA ASP A 24 1.68 8.88 -11.74
C ASP A 24 1.68 8.18 -10.38
N ALA A 25 1.58 8.95 -9.28
CA ALA A 25 1.43 8.40 -7.94
C ALA A 25 0.15 7.56 -7.80
N ILE A 26 -0.98 8.02 -8.38
CA ILE A 26 -2.23 7.24 -8.41
C ILE A 26 -2.06 5.95 -9.21
N ALA A 27 -1.36 5.99 -10.35
CA ALA A 27 -1.12 4.80 -11.15
C ALA A 27 -0.28 3.76 -10.38
N CYS A 28 0.78 4.20 -9.69
CA CYS A 28 1.60 3.35 -8.83
C CYS A 28 0.79 2.78 -7.66
N TYR A 29 0.05 3.63 -6.94
CA TYR A 29 -0.84 3.25 -5.85
C TYR A 29 -1.85 2.16 -6.23
N VAL A 30 -2.55 2.33 -7.36
CA VAL A 30 -3.49 1.32 -7.87
C VAL A 30 -2.77 0.03 -8.24
N ASN A 31 -1.59 0.12 -8.85
CA ASN A 31 -0.79 -1.05 -9.20
C ASN A 31 -0.33 -1.82 -7.96
N CYS A 32 0.04 -1.14 -6.88
CA CYS A 32 0.37 -1.77 -5.59
C CYS A 32 -0.82 -2.52 -4.99
N ILE A 33 -2.04 -1.96 -5.08
CA ILE A 33 -3.26 -2.64 -4.63
C ILE A 33 -3.55 -3.89 -5.47
N LEU A 34 -3.46 -3.78 -6.80
CA LEU A 34 -3.76 -4.90 -7.71
C LEU A 34 -2.74 -6.04 -7.62
N ASN A 35 -1.50 -5.74 -7.24
CA ASN A 35 -0.40 -6.70 -7.13
C ASN A 35 0.10 -6.83 -5.69
N THR A 36 -0.81 -6.74 -4.71
CA THR A 36 -0.46 -6.83 -3.29
C THR A 36 0.36 -8.09 -3.01
N LYS A 37 1.41 -7.93 -2.22
CA LYS A 37 2.25 -9.04 -1.75
C LYS A 37 1.74 -9.50 -0.39
N ASN A 38 2.12 -10.72 -0.02
CA ASN A 38 2.00 -11.15 1.37
C ASN A 38 2.73 -10.13 2.24
N ASP A 39 2.16 -9.85 3.42
CA ASP A 39 2.69 -8.92 4.42
C ASP A 39 2.48 -7.42 4.14
N MET A 40 1.80 -7.03 3.05
CA MET A 40 1.34 -5.65 2.87
C MET A 40 0.04 -5.41 3.66
N ASN A 41 0.08 -4.50 4.62
CA ASN A 41 -1.07 -4.11 5.45
C ASN A 41 -1.79 -2.87 4.93
N ALA A 42 -1.04 -1.91 4.38
CA ALA A 42 -1.64 -0.76 3.71
C ALA A 42 -0.76 -0.25 2.56
N VAL A 43 -1.37 0.48 1.63
CA VAL A 43 -0.67 1.33 0.66
C VAL A 43 -1.23 2.74 0.81
N GLU A 44 -0.36 3.74 0.75
CA GLU A 44 -0.73 5.14 0.93
C GLU A 44 -0.06 6.02 -0.12
N ILE A 45 -0.72 7.11 -0.50
CA ILE A 45 -0.11 8.25 -1.18
C ILE A 45 0.04 9.35 -0.14
N VAL A 46 1.27 9.84 0.03
CA VAL A 46 1.57 10.99 0.90
C VAL A 46 2.16 12.14 0.09
N ASP A 47 2.11 13.35 0.64
CA ASP A 47 2.81 14.51 0.08
C ASP A 47 4.23 14.69 0.66
N GLU A 48 4.90 15.79 0.30
CA GLU A 48 6.27 16.12 0.75
C GLU A 48 6.40 16.41 2.26
N TYR A 49 5.29 16.54 2.97
CA TYR A 49 5.22 16.67 4.43
C TYR A 49 4.74 15.39 5.12
N PHE A 50 4.64 14.28 4.37
CA PHE A 50 4.08 13.01 4.81
C PHE A 50 2.61 13.09 5.24
N GLU A 51 1.84 14.04 4.71
CA GLU A 51 0.38 14.08 4.90
C GLU A 51 -0.30 13.08 3.96
N THR A 52 -1.13 12.20 4.52
CA THR A 52 -1.87 11.19 3.75
C THR A 52 -2.92 11.83 2.84
N ILE A 53 -2.77 11.63 1.53
CA ILE A 53 -3.73 12.03 0.50
C ILE A 53 -4.78 10.93 0.28
N ALA A 54 -4.32 9.68 0.19
CA ALA A 54 -5.16 8.50 0.00
C ALA A 54 -4.52 7.30 0.66
N SER A 55 -5.33 6.40 1.23
CA SER A 55 -4.85 5.15 1.80
C SER A 55 -5.81 4.00 1.52
N HIS A 56 -5.24 2.81 1.39
CA HIS A 56 -5.97 1.55 1.28
C HIS A 56 -5.36 0.56 2.25
N SER A 57 -6.12 0.17 3.28
CA SER A 57 -5.76 -0.91 4.17
C SER A 57 -6.30 -2.23 3.62
N PHE A 58 -5.45 -3.24 3.54
CA PHE A 58 -5.87 -4.59 3.27
C PHE A 58 -6.40 -5.19 4.57
N THR A 59 -7.67 -5.56 4.62
CA THR A 59 -8.17 -6.37 5.73
C THR A 59 -7.38 -7.67 5.76
N ASN A 60 -6.83 -8.06 6.92
CA ASN A 60 -6.28 -9.40 7.15
C ASN A 60 -7.34 -10.46 6.86
N SER A 61 -7.55 -10.83 5.60
CA SER A 61 -8.09 -12.13 5.23
C SER A 61 -6.95 -13.13 5.26
N ILE A 62 -6.25 -13.21 6.40
CA ILE A 62 -5.69 -14.49 6.83
C ILE A 62 -6.87 -15.25 7.44
N THR A 63 -7.74 -15.79 6.58
CA THR A 63 -8.46 -17.02 6.93
C THR A 63 -7.47 -18.16 6.72
N ASP A 64 -6.56 -18.35 7.69
CA ASP A 64 -5.92 -19.63 7.89
C ASP A 64 -6.69 -20.34 9.00
N GLY A 65 -7.56 -21.27 8.59
CA GLY A 65 -8.52 -21.90 9.50
C GLY A 65 -9.46 -22.89 8.83
N GLN A 66 -8.89 -24.03 8.43
CA GLN A 66 -9.54 -25.34 8.18
C GLN A 66 -10.22 -25.58 6.82
N HIS A 67 -9.49 -26.25 5.93
CA HIS A 67 -9.96 -27.49 5.31
C HIS A 67 -8.75 -28.36 4.89
N GLN A 68 -8.06 -28.93 5.88
CA GLN A 68 -7.51 -30.27 5.73
C GLN A 68 -8.57 -31.25 6.24
N PHE A 69 -9.24 -31.94 5.32
CA PHE A 69 -9.76 -33.27 5.61
C PHE A 69 -9.25 -34.19 4.51
N GLN A 70 -8.52 -35.21 4.95
CA GLN A 70 -8.18 -36.42 4.22
C GLN A 70 -9.45 -37.14 3.76
#